data_AF-A0A6G1KKS9-F1
#
_entry.id   AF-A0A6G1KKS9-F1
#
_cell.length_a   1.000
_cell.length_b   1.000
_cell.length_c   1.000
_cell.angle_alpha   90.00
_cell.angle_beta   90.00
_cell.angle_gamma   90.00
#
_symmetry.space_group_name_H-M   'P 1'
#
loop_
_entity.id
_entity.type
_entity.pdbx_description
1 polymer ?
#
loop_
_entity_poly.entity_id
_entity_poly.type
_entity_poly.pdbx_seq_one_letter_code
_entity_poly.pdbx_strand_id
1 'polypeptide(L)'
;MPPPAPISAFLSLQPLEPVFVFNSSEDAERFQNHLRQGRLLHNHLPGSRWVYMPMPNGLLRVRTALMRGGVAFDFDGAGHAREFQESILHLGKIYSNTNESPVQNRTVYLGSSPK
;
A
#
# COMPACT_ATOMS: atom_id res chain seq x y z
N MET A 1 -1.59 18.77 3.79
CA MET A 1 -0.44 17.97 4.31
C MET A 1 -0.44 16.64 3.56
N PRO A 2 0.72 16.05 3.22
CA PRO A 2 0.74 14.70 2.67
C PRO A 2 0.16 13.71 3.71
N PRO A 3 -0.56 12.66 3.28
CA PRO A 3 -1.07 11.67 4.21
C PRO A 3 0.10 10.89 4.85
N PRO A 4 -0.09 10.39 6.07
CA PRO A 4 0.91 9.58 6.76
C PRO A 4 1.17 8.29 5.97
N ALA A 5 2.42 7.84 5.98
CA ALA A 5 2.80 6.61 5.30
C ALA A 5 2.61 5.39 6.22
N PRO A 6 2.19 4.23 5.68
CA PRO A 6 2.17 2.99 6.43
C PRO A 6 3.60 2.56 6.78
N ILE A 7 3.78 2.03 8.00
CA ILE A 7 5.08 1.55 8.49
C ILE A 7 5.35 0.08 8.12
N SER A 8 4.27 -0.68 7.89
CA SER A 8 4.32 -2.06 7.42
C SER A 8 3.03 -2.44 6.73
N ALA A 9 3.07 -3.55 5.98
CA ALA A 9 1.88 -4.11 5.37
C ALA A 9 2.03 -5.63 5.20
N PHE A 10 0.89 -6.33 5.23
CA PHE A 10 0.80 -7.77 5.09
C PHE A 10 -0.52 -8.17 4.40
N LEU A 11 -0.65 -9.45 4.02
CA LEU A 11 -1.91 -10.02 3.55
C LEU A 11 -2.62 -10.72 4.72
N SER A 12 -3.82 -10.26 5.06
CA SER A 12 -4.75 -11.03 5.88
C SER A 12 -5.18 -12.26 5.10
N LEU A 13 -5.42 -13.39 5.78
CA LEU A 13 -5.83 -14.64 5.13
C LEU A 13 -7.35 -14.84 5.14
N GLN A 14 -8.09 -14.14 6.02
CA GLN A 14 -9.54 -14.26 6.15
C GLN A 14 -10.17 -12.92 6.55
N PRO A 15 -10.79 -12.18 5.61
CA PRO A 15 -10.73 -12.39 4.15
C PRO A 15 -9.31 -12.15 3.59
N LEU A 16 -9.03 -12.66 2.38
CA LEU A 16 -7.74 -12.47 1.71
C LEU A 16 -7.61 -11.02 1.22
N GLU A 17 -6.91 -10.19 1.97
CA GLU A 17 -6.85 -8.76 1.67
C GLU A 17 -5.57 -8.08 2.20
N PRO A 18 -5.07 -7.03 1.53
CA PRO A 18 -3.99 -6.22 2.05
C PRO A 18 -4.37 -5.42 3.28
N VAL A 19 -3.47 -5.40 4.25
CA VAL A 19 -3.58 -4.63 5.48
C VAL A 19 -2.37 -3.72 5.62
N PHE A 20 -2.63 -2.44 5.81
CA PHE A 20 -1.65 -1.41 6.13
C PHE A 20 -1.63 -1.15 7.62
N VAL A 21 -0.45 -1.03 8.20
CA VAL A 21 -0.26 -0.72 9.62
C VAL A 21 0.34 0.68 9.76
N PHE A 22 -0.20 1.47 10.68
CA PHE A 22 0.22 2.82 11.00
C PHE A 22 0.71 2.95 12.45
N ASN A 23 1.41 4.05 12.74
CA ASN A 23 1.89 4.35 14.10
C ASN A 23 0.73 4.67 15.06
N SER A 24 -0.31 5.34 14.57
CA SER A 24 -1.47 5.78 15.34
C SER A 24 -2.79 5.53 14.60
N SER A 25 -3.90 5.55 15.33
CA SER A 25 -5.24 5.47 14.73
C SER A 25 -5.58 6.74 13.94
N GLU A 26 -5.13 7.90 14.42
CA GLU A 26 -5.28 9.16 13.71
C GLU A 26 -4.57 9.14 12.35
N ASP A 27 -3.39 8.52 12.28
CA ASP A 27 -2.70 8.35 11.00
C ASP A 27 -3.47 7.44 10.04
N ALA A 28 -3.99 6.33 10.56
CA ALA A 28 -4.79 5.38 9.80
C ALA A 28 -6.07 6.03 9.24
N GLU A 29 -6.77 6.84 10.06
CA GLU A 29 -7.94 7.63 9.66
C GLU A 29 -7.59 8.67 8.61
N ARG A 30 -6.52 9.44 8.82
CA ARG A 30 -6.05 10.43 7.83
C ARG A 30 -5.71 9.76 6.51
N PHE A 31 -5.04 8.62 6.53
CA PHE A 31 -4.71 7.89 5.32
C PHE A 31 -5.97 7.32 4.63
N GLN A 32 -6.89 6.72 5.38
CA GLN A 32 -8.13 6.16 4.84
C GLN A 32 -8.99 7.24 4.16
N ASN A 33 -9.03 8.46 4.72
CA ASN A 33 -9.72 9.60 4.09
C ASN A 33 -9.13 10.02 2.72
N HIS A 34 -7.88 9.61 2.41
CA HIS A 34 -7.24 9.85 1.13
C HIS A 34 -7.32 8.64 0.19
N LEU A 35 -7.89 7.52 0.63
CA LEU A 35 -8.11 6.33 -0.20
C LEU A 35 -9.56 6.30 -0.68
N ARG A 36 -9.76 6.03 -1.97
CA ARG A 36 -11.10 5.75 -2.49
C ARG A 36 -11.69 4.45 -1.94
N GLN A 37 -10.81 3.48 -1.69
CA GLN A 37 -11.19 2.11 -1.35
C GLN A 37 -10.31 1.61 -0.20
N GLY A 38 -10.73 1.89 1.03
CA GLY A 38 -10.08 1.41 2.25
C GLY A 38 -11.05 1.48 3.42
N ARG A 39 -10.98 0.49 4.32
CA ARG A 39 -11.84 0.45 5.51
C ARG A 39 -11.02 0.30 6.77
N LEU A 40 -11.46 1.00 7.80
CA LEU A 40 -11.05 0.77 9.18
C LEU A 40 -12.07 -0.18 9.82
N LEU A 41 -11.60 -1.24 10.47
CA LEU A 41 -12.46 -2.10 11.27
C LEU A 41 -12.73 -1.44 12.63
N HIS A 42 -13.65 -0.47 12.65
CA HIS A 42 -14.08 0.21 13.87
C HIS A 42 -14.77 -0.74 14.87
N ASN A 43 -15.32 -1.86 14.39
CA ASN A 43 -16.11 -2.78 15.22
C ASN A 43 -15.26 -3.77 16.04
N HIS A 44 -13.99 -3.97 15.70
CA HIS A 44 -13.16 -4.99 16.36
C HIS A 44 -12.19 -4.40 17.40
N LEU A 45 -11.71 -3.17 17.20
CA LEU A 45 -10.79 -2.49 18.12
C LEU A 45 -11.00 -0.96 18.08
N PRO A 46 -11.46 -0.31 19.16
CA PRO A 46 -11.39 1.14 19.28
C PRO A 46 -9.93 1.59 19.14
N GLY A 47 -9.66 2.56 18.25
CA GLY A 47 -8.28 3.00 17.98
C GLY A 47 -7.49 2.06 17.06
N SER A 48 -8.16 1.35 16.15
CA SER A 48 -7.49 0.53 15.13
C SER A 48 -6.51 1.37 14.31
N ARG A 49 -5.28 0.87 14.18
CA ARG A 49 -4.19 1.50 13.41
C ARG A 49 -4.04 0.84 12.04
N TRP A 50 -5.03 0.05 11.64
CA TRP A 50 -4.97 -0.84 10.49
C TRP A 50 -5.99 -0.45 9.44
N VAL A 51 -5.52 -0.18 8.22
CA VAL A 51 -6.38 0.09 7.07
C VAL A 51 -6.39 -1.16 6.18
N TYR A 52 -7.58 -1.69 5.94
CA TYR A 52 -7.79 -2.83 5.06
C TYR A 52 -8.19 -2.31 3.68
N MET A 53 -7.64 -2.88 2.62
CA MET A 53 -8.04 -2.56 1.25
C MET A 53 -8.55 -3.79 0.53
N PRO A 54 -9.47 -3.63 -0.44
CA PRO A 54 -9.84 -4.73 -1.33
C PRO A 54 -8.60 -5.34 -1.99
N MET A 55 -8.64 -6.66 -2.23
CA MET A 55 -7.56 -7.36 -2.93
C MET A 55 -7.42 -6.79 -4.35
N PRO A 56 -6.29 -6.15 -4.70
CA PRO A 56 -6.05 -5.65 -6.04
C PRO A 56 -5.87 -6.79 -7.04
N ASN A 57 -6.29 -6.57 -8.28
CA ASN A 57 -6.06 -7.51 -9.38
C ASN A 57 -4.55 -7.73 -9.58
N GLY A 58 -4.15 -8.98 -9.81
CA GLY A 58 -2.76 -9.34 -10.11
C GLY A 58 -1.76 -9.14 -8.96
N LEU A 59 -2.22 -8.86 -7.74
CA LEU A 59 -1.33 -8.72 -6.59
C LEU A 59 -0.72 -10.07 -6.21
N LEU A 60 0.60 -10.17 -6.24
CA LEU A 60 1.34 -11.39 -5.89
C LEU A 60 1.72 -11.41 -4.40
N ARG A 61 2.19 -10.29 -3.87
CA ARG A 61 2.59 -10.17 -2.46
C ARG A 61 2.66 -8.72 -2.00
N VAL A 62 2.55 -8.56 -0.69
CA VAL A 62 2.79 -7.29 0.03
C VAL A 62 3.96 -7.50 0.98
N ARG A 63 4.90 -6.55 1.02
CA ARG A 63 6.08 -6.63 1.91
C ARG A 63 6.52 -5.25 2.38
N THR A 64 7.19 -5.22 3.53
CA THR A 64 7.89 -4.01 3.99
C THR A 64 9.11 -3.73 3.13
N ALA A 65 9.26 -2.48 2.67
CA ALA A 65 10.41 -2.02 1.90
C ALA A 65 11.48 -1.45 2.86
N LEU A 66 12.42 -2.30 3.26
CA LEU A 66 13.40 -2.08 4.33
C LEU A 66 14.21 -0.79 4.22
N MET A 67 14.53 -0.31 3.01
CA MET A 67 15.45 0.83 2.89
C MET A 67 14.88 2.15 3.42
N ARG A 68 13.55 2.32 3.56
CA ARG A 68 12.94 3.62 3.92
C ARG A 68 11.62 3.56 4.72
N GLY A 69 11.32 2.43 5.35
CA GLY A 69 10.12 2.30 6.19
C GLY A 69 8.80 2.43 5.42
N GLY A 70 8.84 2.14 4.12
CA GLY A 70 7.65 2.04 3.29
C GLY A 70 7.22 0.60 3.10
N VAL A 71 6.28 0.39 2.19
CA VAL A 71 5.75 -0.91 1.80
C VAL A 71 5.76 -1.04 0.28
N ALA A 72 5.85 -2.28 -0.20
CA ALA A 72 5.87 -2.61 -1.61
C ALA A 72 4.78 -3.63 -1.93
N PHE A 73 4.08 -3.36 -3.03
CA PHE A 73 3.06 -4.22 -3.62
C PHE A 73 3.61 -4.75 -4.93
N ASP A 74 3.92 -6.04 -4.99
CA ASP A 74 4.47 -6.67 -6.19
C ASP A 74 3.31 -7.30 -6.97
N PHE A 75 3.19 -6.93 -8.25
CA PHE A 75 2.14 -7.39 -9.17
C PHE A 75 2.70 -8.33 -10.24
N ASP A 76 1.82 -9.13 -10.84
CA ASP A 76 2.12 -10.00 -11.97
C ASP A 76 2.43 -9.21 -13.26
N GLY A 77 1.90 -7.99 -13.39
CA GLY A 77 2.01 -7.14 -14.57
C GLY A 77 2.05 -5.64 -14.26
N ALA A 78 2.68 -4.88 -15.16
CA ALA A 78 2.79 -3.42 -15.02
C ALA A 78 1.45 -2.69 -15.18
N GLY A 79 0.50 -3.27 -15.91
CA GLY A 79 -0.87 -2.76 -16.03
C GLY A 79 -1.58 -2.73 -14.68
N HIS A 80 -1.57 -3.86 -13.95
CA HIS A 80 -2.18 -3.96 -12.62
C HIS A 80 -1.49 -3.06 -11.59
N ALA A 81 -0.16 -2.92 -11.67
CA ALA A 81 0.56 -1.96 -10.82
C ALA A 81 0.08 -0.51 -11.05
N ARG A 82 -0.13 -0.10 -12.31
CA ARG A 82 -0.65 1.23 -12.64
C ARG A 82 -2.09 1.43 -12.20
N GLU A 83 -2.96 0.47 -12.47
CA GLU A 83 -4.36 0.49 -12.02
C GLU A 83 -4.45 0.65 -10.50
N PHE A 84 -3.62 -0.09 -9.75
CA PHE A 84 -3.54 0.06 -8.31
C PHE A 84 -3.00 1.44 -7.89
N GLN A 85 -1.97 1.96 -8.56
CA GLN A 85 -1.45 3.29 -8.28
C GLN A 85 -2.52 4.38 -8.48
N GLU A 86 -3.36 4.25 -9.49
CA GLU A 86 -4.50 5.14 -9.75
C GLU A 86 -5.60 5.00 -8.70
N SER A 87 -5.91 3.77 -8.26
CA SER A 87 -6.96 3.52 -7.25
C SER A 87 -6.62 4.11 -5.88
N ILE A 88 -5.33 4.20 -5.54
CA ILE A 88 -4.81 4.86 -4.34
C ILE A 88 -4.49 6.35 -4.55
N LEU A 89 -5.04 7.00 -5.59
CA LEU A 89 -4.85 8.43 -5.90
C LEU A 89 -3.38 8.84 -6.00
N HIS A 90 -2.53 7.99 -6.61
CA HIS A 90 -1.10 8.24 -6.79
C HIS A 90 -0.30 8.46 -5.49
N LEU A 91 -0.81 7.99 -4.35
CA LEU A 91 -0.06 7.98 -3.09
C LEU A 91 1.18 7.08 -3.16
N GLY A 92 1.16 6.09 -4.06
CA GLY A 92 2.30 5.23 -4.35
C GLY A 92 3.12 5.70 -5.56
N LYS A 93 4.36 5.21 -5.64
CA LYS A 93 5.28 5.43 -6.75
C LYS A 93 5.66 4.10 -7.40
N ILE A 94 5.64 4.07 -8.73
CA ILE A 94 6.28 3.01 -9.53
C ILE A 94 7.60 3.59 -10.03
N TYR A 95 8.71 2.88 -9.79
CA TYR A 95 10.01 3.28 -10.33
C TYR A 95 10.26 2.55 -11.63
N SER A 96 10.36 3.31 -12.72
CA SER A 96 10.80 2.79 -14.00
C SER A 96 12.32 2.77 -14.05
N ASN A 97 12.91 1.57 -14.06
CA ASN A 97 14.34 1.46 -14.33
C ASN A 97 14.57 1.63 -15.84
N THR A 98 15.37 2.60 -16.23
CA THR A 98 15.73 2.84 -17.64
C THR A 98 16.82 1.90 -18.15
N ASN A 99 17.50 1.14 -17.28
CA ASN A 99 18.66 0.36 -17.71
C ASN A 99 18.68 -1.13 -17.36
N GLU A 100 17.88 -1.68 -16.43
CA GLU A 100 17.98 -3.12 -16.15
C GLU A 100 16.75 -3.64 -15.40
N SER A 101 16.19 -4.74 -15.90
CA SER A 101 15.12 -5.58 -15.32
C SER A 101 13.66 -5.08 -15.46
N PRO A 102 12.78 -5.78 -16.22
CA PRO A 102 11.35 -5.43 -16.38
C PRO A 102 10.49 -5.60 -15.13
N VAL A 103 11.07 -6.08 -14.01
CA VAL A 103 10.34 -6.38 -12.76
C VAL A 103 9.98 -5.09 -12.00
N GLN A 104 10.79 -4.04 -12.08
CA GLN A 104 10.58 -2.82 -11.27
C GLN A 104 9.33 -2.02 -11.67
N ASN A 105 8.84 -2.18 -12.91
CA ASN A 105 7.59 -1.58 -13.37
C ASN A 105 6.33 -2.26 -12.81
N ARG A 106 6.49 -3.37 -12.09
CA ARG A 106 5.39 -4.17 -11.53
C ARG A 106 5.26 -4.01 -10.02
N THR A 107 5.98 -3.05 -9.43
CA THR A 107 5.93 -2.81 -7.99
C THR A 107 5.47 -1.40 -7.68
N VAL A 108 4.45 -1.28 -6.83
CA VAL A 108 4.02 0.00 -6.28
C VAL A 108 4.59 0.15 -4.88
N TYR A 109 5.34 1.23 -4.67
CA TYR A 109 5.93 1.58 -3.38
C TYR A 109 5.11 2.67 -2.71
N LEU A 110 4.72 2.44 -1.46
CA LEU A 110 4.02 3.40 -0.60
C LEU A 110 4.91 3.76 0.57
N GLY A 111 4.99 5.04 0.92
CA GLY A 111 5.95 5.53 1.90
C GLY A 111 7.30 5.88 1.30
N SER A 112 8.19 6.44 2.13
CA SER A 112 9.35 7.23 1.71
C SER A 112 10.14 6.64 0.53
N SER A 113 10.23 7.42 -0.55
CA SER A 113 10.96 7.09 -1.78
C SER A 113 12.47 7.06 -1.59
N PRO A 114 13.23 6.22 -2.31
CA PRO A 114 14.64 6.49 -2.59
C PRO A 114 14.80 7.95 -3.12
N LYS A 115 15.43 8.79 -2.31
CA LYS A 115 16.25 9.95 -2.68
C LYS A 115 17.49 9.36 -3.33
#